data_AF-A0AAD6RMZ3-F1
#
_entry.id   AF-A0AAD6RMZ3-F1
#
_cell.length_a   1.000
_cell.length_b   1.000
_cell.length_c   1.000
_cell.angle_alpha   90.00
_cell.angle_beta   90.00
_cell.angle_gamma   90.00
#
_symmetry.space_group_name_H-M   'P 1'
#
loop_
_entity.id
_entity.type
_entity.pdbx_description
1 polymer ?
#
loop_
_entity_poly.entity_id
_entity_poly.type
_entity_poly.pdbx_seq_one_letter_code
_entity_poly.pdbx_strand_id
1 'polypeptide(L)'
;MDSFYRKAIVLASALALAVVSGGYGQETLFPAIISFGDSSVDVGNNNYLSTIFKANYPPYGRDFANHKPTGRFCNGKLTIDFTAKALGFKTYAPPYLSPEASGKNLLIGVNFASAASGYDDKTAFLNNAIPLSLQLKHFKEYQTKLMKVAGGRKSASIIKDALYILSTGTADLFQNYYVNPSVNKVYTPDQYSSYLVTTFSSFAKDLYGSGARKLGVTSLPPLGCVPEARNFFGYRGNDCVSWVNTFARQFNKNLNLAADNLRKQLPGLKIVVFDIYKPLEDLVKSPLTYGFVEARRGCCQTRTAGKISVLCNPRLPGTCPNATQFVFWDSVHPSQAANQVIADAILIQGVSLLG
;
A
#
# COMPACT_ATOMS: atom_id res chain seq x y z
N MET A 1 11.79 -16.59 -26.00
CA MET A 1 11.22 -15.33 -25.49
C MET A 1 11.05 -15.44 -24.00
N ASP A 2 11.69 -14.55 -23.25
CA ASP A 2 11.65 -14.51 -21.79
C ASP A 2 10.21 -14.38 -21.26
N SER A 3 9.95 -14.91 -20.07
CA SER A 3 8.68 -14.79 -19.35
C SER A 3 8.28 -13.32 -19.17
N PHE A 4 9.28 -12.45 -18.99
CA PHE A 4 9.12 -11.00 -18.94
C PHE A 4 8.50 -10.42 -20.22
N TYR A 5 9.06 -10.74 -21.39
CA TYR A 5 8.56 -10.25 -22.68
C TYR A 5 7.13 -10.70 -22.95
N ARG A 6 6.77 -11.94 -22.57
CA ARG A 6 5.39 -12.42 -22.73
C ARG A 6 4.41 -11.64 -21.84
N LYS A 7 4.74 -11.35 -20.59
CA LYS A 7 3.88 -10.56 -19.69
C LYS A 7 3.76 -9.11 -20.14
N ALA A 8 4.85 -8.50 -20.59
CA ALA A 8 4.85 -7.14 -21.15
C ALA A 8 3.99 -7.05 -22.42
N ILE A 9 4.07 -8.06 -23.30
CA ILE A 9 3.21 -8.14 -24.49
C ILE A 9 1.75 -8.34 -24.09
N VAL A 10 1.42 -9.18 -23.10
CA VAL A 10 0.02 -9.33 -22.64
C VAL A 10 -0.51 -8.03 -22.03
N LEU A 11 0.28 -7.30 -21.24
CA LEU A 11 -0.12 -6.01 -20.70
C LEU A 11 -0.32 -4.98 -21.81
N ALA A 12 0.62 -4.90 -22.76
CA ALA A 12 0.53 -4.01 -23.92
C ALA A 12 -0.66 -4.36 -24.83
N SER A 13 -0.94 -5.65 -25.03
CA SER A 13 -2.09 -6.13 -25.82
C SER A 13 -3.41 -5.90 -25.09
N ALA A 14 -3.47 -6.04 -23.76
CA ALA A 14 -4.66 -5.70 -22.97
C ALA A 14 -4.93 -4.20 -22.97
N LEU A 15 -3.87 -3.38 -22.90
CA LEU A 15 -3.94 -1.93 -23.06
C LEU A 15 -4.36 -1.54 -24.49
N ALA A 16 -3.87 -2.23 -25.52
CA ALA A 16 -4.23 -1.98 -26.91
C ALA A 16 -5.65 -2.45 -27.27
N LEU A 17 -6.11 -3.57 -26.71
CA LEU A 17 -7.48 -4.08 -26.89
C LEU A 17 -8.51 -3.15 -26.25
N ALA A 18 -8.17 -2.52 -25.12
CA ALA A 18 -9.00 -1.45 -24.57
C ALA A 18 -9.18 -0.32 -25.60
N VAL A 19 -8.10 0.15 -26.23
CA VAL A 19 -8.16 1.26 -27.22
C VAL A 19 -9.04 0.96 -28.45
N VAL A 20 -9.29 -0.31 -28.80
CA VAL A 20 -10.04 -0.69 -30.02
C VAL A 20 -11.56 -0.84 -29.76
N SER A 21 -12.01 -0.98 -28.51
CA SER A 21 -13.43 -1.21 -28.16
C SER A 21 -14.23 0.08 -27.95
N GLY A 22 -14.15 1.01 -28.90
CA GLY A 22 -14.76 2.34 -28.81
C GLY A 22 -16.20 2.42 -28.28
N GLY A 23 -16.35 3.09 -27.14
CA GLY A 23 -17.54 3.78 -26.67
C GLY A 23 -17.12 4.93 -25.74
N TYR A 24 -17.82 6.07 -25.75
CA TYR A 24 -17.53 7.27 -24.94
C TYR A 24 -17.76 7.07 -23.42
N GLY A 25 -17.21 5.99 -22.85
CA GLY A 25 -17.06 5.72 -21.43
C GLY A 25 -15.56 5.58 -21.10
N GLN A 26 -15.18 5.84 -19.87
CA GLN A 26 -13.80 5.65 -19.43
C GLN A 26 -13.48 4.14 -19.44
N GLU A 27 -12.66 3.68 -20.39
CA GLU A 27 -12.22 2.29 -20.47
C GLU A 27 -11.16 2.01 -19.40
N THR A 28 -11.62 1.66 -18.20
CA THR A 28 -10.75 1.14 -17.14
C THR A 28 -10.70 -0.38 -17.20
N LEU A 29 -9.52 -0.96 -16.94
CA LEU A 29 -9.35 -2.43 -16.92
C LEU A 29 -10.10 -3.12 -15.75
N PHE A 30 -10.45 -2.34 -14.73
CA PHE A 30 -11.32 -2.74 -13.63
C PHE A 30 -12.36 -1.66 -13.42
N PRO A 31 -13.60 -1.98 -13.03
CA PRO A 31 -14.62 -0.95 -12.79
C PRO A 31 -14.30 -0.05 -11.59
N ALA A 32 -13.57 -0.59 -10.60
CA ALA A 32 -13.21 0.11 -9.38
C ALA A 32 -11.91 -0.43 -8.78
N ILE A 33 -11.20 0.41 -8.03
CA ILE A 33 -10.10 0.02 -7.15
C ILE A 33 -10.53 0.24 -5.71
N ILE A 34 -10.50 -0.83 -4.91
CA ILE A 34 -10.90 -0.81 -3.51
C ILE A 34 -9.70 -1.21 -2.66
N SER A 35 -9.36 -0.41 -1.65
CA SER A 35 -8.07 -0.55 -0.97
C SER A 35 -8.19 -0.59 0.54
N PHE A 36 -7.35 -1.41 1.16
CA PHE A 36 -7.26 -1.62 2.60
C PHE A 36 -5.80 -1.63 3.03
N GLY A 37 -5.54 -1.30 4.29
CA GLY A 37 -4.23 -1.46 4.90
C GLY A 37 -3.74 -0.23 5.63
N ASP A 38 -2.47 0.09 5.47
CA ASP A 38 -1.73 1.08 6.26
C ASP A 38 -1.34 2.35 5.47
N SER A 39 -0.33 3.08 5.95
CA SER A 39 0.15 4.32 5.35
C SER A 39 0.71 4.17 3.94
N SER A 40 1.09 2.96 3.54
CA SER A 40 1.57 2.66 2.18
C SER A 40 0.50 2.87 1.11
N VAL A 41 -0.77 2.81 1.49
CA VAL A 41 -1.92 2.99 0.61
C VAL A 41 -2.96 3.99 1.15
N ASP A 42 -2.78 4.58 2.34
CA ASP A 42 -3.67 5.64 2.85
C ASP A 42 -3.60 6.90 1.99
N VAL A 43 -4.77 7.35 1.52
CA VAL A 43 -4.92 8.55 0.68
C VAL A 43 -5.51 9.74 1.44
N GLY A 44 -5.78 9.60 2.74
CA GLY A 44 -6.21 10.67 3.62
C GLY A 44 -7.28 10.32 4.65
N ASN A 45 -7.52 9.04 4.97
CA ASN A 45 -8.47 8.68 6.04
C ASN A 45 -8.00 9.22 7.40
N ASN A 46 -6.69 9.16 7.67
CA ASN A 46 -6.12 9.66 8.93
C ASN A 46 -6.31 11.17 9.15
N ASN A 47 -6.65 11.94 8.11
CA ASN A 47 -6.96 13.37 8.24
C ASN A 47 -8.16 13.60 9.17
N TYR A 48 -9.08 12.64 9.22
CA TYR A 48 -10.34 12.67 9.97
C TYR A 48 -10.25 12.02 11.36
N LEU A 49 -9.06 11.59 11.78
CA LEU A 49 -8.84 10.92 13.07
C LEU A 49 -8.05 11.81 14.04
N SER A 50 -8.19 11.58 15.34
CA SER A 50 -7.35 12.20 16.37
C SER A 50 -6.08 11.37 16.61
N THR A 51 -5.14 11.42 15.66
CA THR A 51 -3.87 10.69 15.69
C THR A 51 -2.70 11.58 15.28
N ILE A 52 -1.48 11.20 15.69
CA ILE A 52 -0.24 11.83 15.24
C ILE A 52 0.20 11.36 13.84
N PHE A 53 -0.32 10.21 13.38
CA PHE A 53 0.00 9.66 12.07
C PHE A 53 -0.83 10.35 10.99
N LYS A 54 -0.42 11.57 10.62
CA LYS A 54 -1.04 12.35 9.55
C LYS A 54 0.02 12.83 8.55
N ALA A 55 -0.40 12.95 7.30
CA ALA A 55 0.37 13.53 6.20
C ALA A 55 -0.44 14.64 5.48
N ASN A 56 -1.26 15.39 6.24
CA ASN A 56 -2.10 16.49 5.75
C ASN A 56 -1.45 17.87 5.90
N TYR A 57 -0.13 17.93 5.96
CA TYR A 57 0.64 19.17 6.12
C TYR A 57 1.91 19.14 5.23
N PRO A 58 2.43 20.31 4.82
CA PRO A 58 3.70 20.38 4.10
C PRO A 58 4.85 19.77 4.91
N PRO A 59 5.81 19.09 4.29
CA PRO A 59 6.06 19.04 2.85
C PRO A 59 5.36 17.88 2.10
N TYR A 60 4.47 17.12 2.75
CA TYR A 60 3.74 16.05 2.06
C TYR A 60 2.92 16.61 0.88
N GLY A 61 2.83 15.85 -0.21
CA GLY A 61 2.10 16.25 -1.42
C GLY A 61 2.71 17.39 -2.25
N ARG A 62 3.93 17.87 -1.95
CA ARG A 62 4.59 18.94 -2.72
C ARG A 62 4.77 18.64 -4.22
N ASP A 63 4.93 17.37 -4.58
CA ASP A 63 5.12 16.87 -5.94
C ASP A 63 3.84 16.22 -6.50
N PHE A 64 2.73 16.31 -5.76
CA PHE A 64 1.40 15.99 -6.27
C PHE A 64 0.93 17.09 -7.23
N ALA A 65 -0.01 16.78 -8.13
CA ALA A 65 -0.40 17.69 -9.22
C ALA A 65 -0.94 19.06 -8.75
N ASN A 66 -1.52 19.13 -7.55
CA ASN A 66 -2.02 20.37 -6.96
C ASN A 66 -1.08 20.98 -5.92
N HIS A 67 0.11 20.40 -5.72
CA HIS A 67 1.11 20.79 -4.72
C HIS A 67 0.57 20.87 -3.29
N LYS A 68 -0.48 20.10 -2.95
CA LYS A 68 -1.12 20.11 -1.64
C LYS A 68 -1.01 18.75 -0.94
N PRO A 69 -0.86 18.74 0.39
CA PRO A 69 -0.91 17.52 1.16
C PRO A 69 -2.32 16.93 1.13
N THR A 70 -2.47 15.71 0.61
CA THR A 70 -3.76 15.02 0.57
C THR A 70 -3.98 14.08 1.77
N GLY A 71 -2.93 13.82 2.56
CA GLY A 71 -2.89 12.71 3.53
C GLY A 71 -2.17 11.46 3.03
N ARG A 72 -1.61 11.48 1.81
CA ARG A 72 -0.66 10.47 1.32
C ARG A 72 0.68 10.66 2.01
N PHE A 73 1.26 9.59 2.55
CA PHE A 73 2.56 9.60 3.22
C PHE A 73 3.71 9.63 2.19
N CYS A 74 3.72 10.62 1.31
CA CYS A 74 4.67 10.78 0.23
C CYS A 74 4.80 12.26 -0.18
N ASN A 75 5.87 12.61 -0.90
CA ASN A 75 5.93 13.89 -1.60
C ASN A 75 4.86 14.02 -2.68
N GLY A 76 4.31 12.93 -3.20
CA GLY A 76 3.27 12.96 -4.22
C GLY A 76 2.45 11.68 -4.25
N LYS A 77 2.48 10.99 -5.38
CA LYS A 77 1.75 9.76 -5.65
C LYS A 77 2.35 8.56 -4.92
N LEU A 78 1.46 7.73 -4.39
CA LEU A 78 1.76 6.39 -3.90
C LEU A 78 1.80 5.39 -5.07
N THR A 79 2.34 4.21 -4.81
CA THR A 79 2.32 3.08 -5.75
C THR A 79 0.92 2.83 -6.33
N ILE A 80 -0.12 2.90 -5.49
CA ILE A 80 -1.50 2.67 -5.92
C ILE A 80 -2.05 3.75 -6.86
N ASP A 81 -1.57 5.00 -6.76
CA ASP A 81 -1.99 6.08 -7.67
C ASP A 81 -1.40 5.87 -9.07
N PHE A 82 -0.15 5.40 -9.16
CA PHE A 82 0.47 5.03 -10.43
C PHE A 82 -0.22 3.82 -11.05
N THR A 83 -0.51 2.79 -10.25
CA THR A 83 -1.30 1.63 -10.68
C THR A 83 -2.67 2.05 -11.21
N ALA A 84 -3.40 2.91 -10.49
CA ALA A 84 -4.70 3.40 -10.95
C ALA A 84 -4.60 4.11 -12.31
N LYS A 85 -3.61 5.00 -12.49
CA LYS A 85 -3.39 5.68 -13.76
C LYS A 85 -3.08 4.69 -14.89
N ALA A 86 -2.23 3.71 -14.66
CA ALA A 86 -1.88 2.68 -15.64
C ALA A 86 -3.08 1.78 -16.02
N LEU A 87 -4.04 1.61 -15.11
CA LEU A 87 -5.29 0.86 -15.35
C LEU A 87 -6.40 1.70 -16.01
N GLY A 88 -6.10 2.94 -16.43
CA GLY A 88 -7.03 3.83 -17.14
C GLY A 88 -7.84 4.78 -16.24
N PHE A 89 -7.57 4.83 -14.94
CA PHE A 89 -8.28 5.74 -14.03
C PHE A 89 -7.81 7.20 -14.21
N LYS A 90 -8.76 8.12 -14.42
CA LYS A 90 -8.50 9.58 -14.52
C LYS A 90 -8.44 10.27 -13.15
N THR A 91 -9.11 9.69 -12.16
CA THR A 91 -9.16 10.15 -10.77
C THR A 91 -8.88 8.99 -9.82
N TYR A 92 -8.59 9.30 -8.57
CA TYR A 92 -8.23 8.31 -7.55
C TYR A 92 -9.43 8.00 -6.66
N ALA A 93 -9.51 6.76 -6.16
CA ALA A 93 -10.49 6.38 -5.15
C ALA A 93 -10.35 7.29 -3.91
N PRO A 94 -11.43 7.93 -3.44
CA PRO A 94 -11.35 8.82 -2.28
C PRO A 94 -11.15 8.04 -0.98
N PRO A 95 -10.62 8.67 0.09
CA PRO A 95 -10.61 8.07 1.42
C PRO A 95 -12.05 8.00 1.95
N TYR A 96 -12.45 6.85 2.51
CA TYR A 96 -13.81 6.59 2.95
C TYR A 96 -14.37 7.63 3.93
N LEU A 97 -13.54 8.15 4.83
CA LEU A 97 -13.97 9.16 5.80
C LEU A 97 -14.13 10.57 5.21
N SER A 98 -13.69 10.79 3.96
CA SER A 98 -13.84 12.09 3.29
C SER A 98 -15.26 12.31 2.78
N PRO A 99 -15.77 13.56 2.81
CA PRO A 99 -16.99 13.94 2.10
C PRO A 99 -16.97 13.58 0.60
N GLU A 100 -15.78 13.48 0.01
CA GLU A 100 -15.58 13.07 -1.39
C GLU A 100 -16.00 11.61 -1.65
N ALA A 101 -16.03 10.75 -0.63
CA ALA A 101 -16.52 9.36 -0.72
C ALA A 101 -18.06 9.32 -0.73
N SER A 102 -18.65 10.01 -1.70
CA SER A 102 -20.10 10.14 -1.86
C SER A 102 -20.50 10.20 -3.35
N GLY A 103 -21.79 9.97 -3.62
CA GLY A 103 -22.35 10.07 -4.97
C GLY A 103 -21.59 9.24 -6.01
N LYS A 104 -21.37 9.81 -7.20
CA LYS A 104 -20.72 9.11 -8.32
C LYS A 104 -19.25 8.77 -8.06
N ASN A 105 -18.58 9.41 -7.10
CA ASN A 105 -17.19 9.08 -6.75
C ASN A 105 -17.06 7.66 -6.17
N LEU A 106 -18.16 7.11 -5.63
CA LEU A 106 -18.19 5.72 -5.16
C LEU A 106 -18.04 4.71 -6.29
N LEU A 107 -18.35 5.08 -7.54
CA LEU A 107 -18.36 4.14 -8.67
C LEU A 107 -16.95 3.66 -9.06
N ILE A 108 -15.91 4.44 -8.77
CA ILE A 108 -14.52 4.09 -9.07
C ILE A 108 -13.82 3.36 -7.91
N GLY A 109 -14.55 3.07 -6.83
CA GLY A 109 -14.03 2.46 -5.61
C GLY A 109 -13.68 3.46 -4.52
N VAL A 110 -13.19 2.94 -3.39
CA VAL A 110 -12.92 3.70 -2.16
C VAL A 110 -11.67 3.12 -1.47
N ASN A 111 -10.91 4.00 -0.84
CA ASN A 111 -9.79 3.64 0.00
C ASN A 111 -10.18 3.65 1.48
N PHE A 112 -10.00 2.51 2.16
CA PHE A 112 -10.28 2.30 3.58
C PHE A 112 -9.01 2.26 4.44
N ALA A 113 -7.83 2.36 3.83
CA ALA A 113 -6.57 2.25 4.52
C ALA A 113 -6.36 3.39 5.52
N SER A 114 -5.61 3.11 6.58
CA SER A 114 -5.35 4.06 7.65
C SER A 114 -3.93 3.89 8.15
N ALA A 115 -3.14 4.96 8.11
CA ALA A 115 -1.78 4.92 8.62
C ALA A 115 -1.72 4.49 10.09
N ALA A 116 -0.69 3.72 10.41
CA ALA A 116 -0.52 2.99 11.68
C ALA A 116 -1.55 1.88 11.95
N SER A 117 -2.25 1.41 10.91
CA SER A 117 -2.99 0.14 10.94
C SER A 117 -2.09 -1.04 10.57
N GLY A 118 -2.53 -2.24 10.91
CA GLY A 118 -1.81 -3.50 10.76
C GLY A 118 -2.77 -4.67 10.50
N TYR A 119 -2.23 -5.88 10.34
CA TYR A 119 -3.04 -7.10 10.44
C TYR A 119 -3.52 -7.31 11.88
N ASP A 120 -2.74 -6.92 12.89
CA ASP A 120 -3.18 -6.94 14.29
C ASP A 120 -3.94 -5.65 14.60
N ASP A 121 -5.24 -5.77 14.91
CA ASP A 121 -6.06 -4.60 15.27
C ASP A 121 -5.51 -3.83 16.48
N LYS A 122 -4.75 -4.50 17.37
CA LYS A 122 -4.07 -3.82 18.50
C LYS A 122 -3.08 -2.78 18.02
N THR A 123 -2.41 -3.02 16.88
CA THR A 123 -1.53 -2.04 16.24
C THR A 123 -2.28 -0.75 15.97
N ALA A 124 -3.48 -0.83 15.39
CA ALA A 124 -4.28 0.35 15.11
C ALA A 124 -4.80 1.03 16.38
N PHE A 125 -5.27 0.25 17.37
CA PHE A 125 -5.80 0.80 18.62
C PHE A 125 -4.76 1.61 19.41
N LEU A 126 -3.52 1.12 19.50
CA LEU A 126 -2.43 1.83 20.18
C LEU A 126 -2.10 3.19 19.54
N ASN A 127 -2.41 3.34 18.24
CA ASN A 127 -2.01 4.48 17.44
C ASN A 127 -3.20 5.36 17.00
N ASN A 128 -4.40 5.13 17.57
CA ASN A 128 -5.65 5.80 17.20
C ASN A 128 -5.92 5.77 15.67
N ALA A 129 -5.63 4.64 15.04
CA ALA A 129 -5.86 4.38 13.62
C ALA A 129 -7.10 3.50 13.41
N ILE A 130 -7.51 3.30 12.16
CA ILE A 130 -8.64 2.42 11.80
C ILE A 130 -8.13 0.97 11.72
N PRO A 131 -8.54 0.07 12.64
CA PRO A 131 -8.15 -1.35 12.59
C PRO A 131 -8.67 -2.02 11.32
N LEU A 132 -7.97 -3.03 10.82
CA LEU A 132 -8.30 -3.72 9.57
C LEU A 132 -9.72 -4.30 9.60
N SER A 133 -10.17 -4.79 10.76
CA SER A 133 -11.55 -5.24 10.96
C SER A 133 -12.59 -4.13 10.75
N LEU A 134 -12.31 -2.90 11.21
CA LEU A 134 -13.16 -1.74 10.99
C LEU A 134 -13.10 -1.24 9.55
N GLN A 135 -11.94 -1.33 8.88
CA GLN A 135 -11.85 -1.07 7.44
C GLN A 135 -12.78 -2.00 6.64
N LEU A 136 -12.84 -3.28 7.01
CA LEU A 136 -13.78 -4.23 6.40
C LEU A 136 -15.25 -3.90 6.71
N LYS A 137 -15.55 -3.42 7.91
CA LYS A 137 -16.90 -2.94 8.26
C LYS A 137 -17.29 -1.72 7.42
N HIS A 138 -16.38 -0.77 7.24
CA HIS A 138 -16.60 0.37 6.34
C HIS A 138 -16.80 -0.05 4.90
N PHE A 139 -16.14 -1.12 4.44
CA PHE A 139 -16.42 -1.69 3.13
C PHE A 139 -17.86 -2.22 3.01
N LYS A 140 -18.38 -2.91 4.03
CA LYS A 140 -19.80 -3.35 4.04
C LYS A 140 -20.78 -2.17 4.02
N GLU A 141 -20.46 -1.08 4.72
CA GLU A 141 -21.23 0.17 4.65
C GLU A 141 -21.15 0.80 3.25
N TYR A 142 -19.97 0.80 2.63
CA TYR A 142 -19.77 1.25 1.26
C TYR A 142 -20.59 0.44 0.26
N GLN A 143 -20.72 -0.88 0.40
CA GLN A 143 -21.57 -1.69 -0.49
C GLN A 143 -23.02 -1.19 -0.48
N THR A 144 -23.53 -0.81 0.69
CA THR A 144 -24.88 -0.24 0.84
C THR A 144 -24.96 1.13 0.15
N LYS A 145 -23.96 2.00 0.32
CA LYS A 145 -23.89 3.31 -0.34
C LYS A 145 -23.79 3.18 -1.86
N LEU A 146 -22.96 2.25 -2.35
CA LEU A 146 -22.77 1.95 -3.76
C LEU A 146 -24.06 1.44 -4.40
N MET A 147 -24.78 0.56 -3.72
CA MET A 147 -26.09 0.07 -4.19
C MET A 147 -27.10 1.20 -4.37
N LYS A 148 -27.12 2.20 -3.48
CA LYS A 148 -27.99 3.39 -3.62
C LYS A 148 -27.63 4.25 -4.84
N VAL A 149 -26.35 4.32 -5.20
CA VAL A 149 -25.88 5.16 -6.32
C VAL A 149 -25.96 4.42 -7.67
N ALA A 150 -25.61 3.13 -7.70
CA ALA A 150 -25.47 2.35 -8.93
C ALA A 150 -26.68 1.48 -9.25
N GLY A 151 -27.52 1.16 -8.25
CA GLY A 151 -28.53 0.12 -8.33
C GLY A 151 -27.95 -1.28 -8.16
N GLY A 152 -28.78 -2.25 -7.73
CA GLY A 152 -28.33 -3.57 -7.27
C GLY A 152 -27.51 -4.36 -8.29
N ARG A 153 -27.94 -4.42 -9.56
CA ARG A 153 -27.21 -5.16 -10.61
C ARG A 153 -25.82 -4.57 -10.88
N LYS A 154 -25.73 -3.25 -11.04
CA LYS A 154 -24.46 -2.58 -11.33
C LYS A 154 -23.52 -2.59 -10.13
N SER A 155 -24.04 -2.38 -8.91
CA SER A 155 -23.22 -2.48 -7.70
C SER A 155 -22.64 -3.89 -7.53
N ALA A 156 -23.44 -4.94 -7.77
CA ALA A 156 -22.96 -6.32 -7.68
C ALA A 156 -21.84 -6.62 -8.69
N SER A 157 -21.96 -6.14 -9.93
CA SER A 157 -20.88 -6.27 -10.93
C SER A 157 -19.63 -5.48 -10.52
N ILE A 158 -19.76 -4.24 -10.05
CA ILE A 158 -18.61 -3.45 -9.56
C ILE A 158 -17.88 -4.21 -8.45
N ILE A 159 -18.60 -4.73 -7.45
CA ILE A 159 -18.01 -5.48 -6.32
C ILE A 159 -17.32 -6.77 -6.81
N LYS A 160 -17.97 -7.52 -7.70
CA LYS A 160 -17.37 -8.77 -8.21
C LYS A 160 -16.09 -8.52 -9.01
N ASP A 161 -16.11 -7.50 -9.86
CA ASP A 161 -15.09 -7.29 -10.89
C ASP A 161 -14.02 -6.25 -10.48
N ALA A 162 -14.17 -5.56 -9.35
CA ALA A 162 -13.20 -4.62 -8.81
C ALA A 162 -11.83 -5.25 -8.49
N LEU A 163 -10.79 -4.42 -8.58
CA LEU A 163 -9.46 -4.74 -8.06
C LEU A 163 -9.40 -4.38 -6.57
N TYR A 164 -9.17 -5.39 -5.74
CA TYR A 164 -8.95 -5.21 -4.31
C TYR A 164 -7.45 -5.18 -4.01
N ILE A 165 -6.99 -4.18 -3.26
CA ILE A 165 -5.59 -4.05 -2.84
C ILE A 165 -5.51 -4.06 -1.31
N LEU A 166 -4.68 -4.93 -0.75
CA LEU A 166 -4.32 -4.95 0.66
C LEU A 166 -2.82 -4.70 0.80
N SER A 167 -2.43 -3.65 1.53
CA SER A 167 -1.01 -3.38 1.84
C SER A 167 -0.87 -2.97 3.29
N THR A 168 -0.38 -3.91 4.12
CA THR A 168 -0.26 -3.70 5.58
C THR A 168 0.80 -4.64 6.17
N GLY A 169 1.15 -4.42 7.43
CA GLY A 169 2.04 -5.29 8.22
C GLY A 169 3.34 -4.62 8.69
N THR A 170 3.70 -3.47 8.12
CA THR A 170 4.89 -2.71 8.55
C THR A 170 4.71 -2.17 9.98
N ALA A 171 3.53 -1.63 10.26
CA ALA A 171 3.18 -1.09 11.58
C ALA A 171 3.12 -2.18 12.66
N ASP A 172 2.69 -3.41 12.32
CA ASP A 172 2.65 -4.52 13.28
C ASP A 172 4.03 -4.80 13.89
N LEU A 173 5.10 -4.58 13.12
CA LEU A 173 6.46 -4.74 13.62
C LEU A 173 6.92 -3.52 14.43
N PHE A 174 6.96 -2.35 13.79
CA PHE A 174 7.63 -1.18 14.34
C PHE A 174 6.79 -0.39 15.34
N GLN A 175 5.46 -0.49 15.26
CA GLN A 175 4.52 0.28 16.08
C GLN A 175 3.73 -0.60 17.05
N ASN A 176 3.94 -1.92 17.02
CA ASN A 176 3.37 -2.87 17.98
C ASN A 176 4.43 -3.85 18.50
N TYR A 177 4.83 -4.87 17.74
CA TYR A 177 5.69 -5.96 18.25
C TYR A 177 6.95 -5.49 19.00
N TYR A 178 7.79 -4.64 18.40
CA TYR A 178 9.05 -4.23 19.04
C TYR A 178 8.91 -3.16 20.13
N VAL A 179 7.75 -2.52 20.25
CA VAL A 179 7.51 -1.43 21.21
C VAL A 179 6.48 -1.78 22.30
N ASN A 180 5.75 -2.87 22.13
CA ASN A 180 4.69 -3.33 23.03
C ASN A 180 5.12 -4.60 23.78
N PRO A 181 5.51 -4.50 25.08
CA PRO A 181 5.89 -5.64 25.89
C PRO A 181 4.81 -6.72 26.02
N SER A 182 3.53 -6.35 25.92
CA SER A 182 2.41 -7.29 26.00
C SER A 182 2.32 -8.21 24.78
N VAL A 183 2.99 -7.87 23.67
CA VAL A 183 3.06 -8.70 22.47
C VAL A 183 4.39 -9.46 22.43
N ASN A 184 5.54 -8.77 22.53
CA ASN A 184 6.84 -9.43 22.37
C ASN A 184 7.22 -10.39 23.50
N LYS A 185 6.64 -10.28 24.70
CA LYS A 185 6.83 -11.27 25.78
C LYS A 185 5.99 -12.52 25.59
N VAL A 186 4.94 -12.45 24.76
CA VAL A 186 3.98 -13.55 24.56
C VAL A 186 4.28 -14.32 23.28
N TYR A 187 4.75 -13.62 22.23
CA TYR A 187 5.00 -14.21 20.93
C TYR A 187 6.48 -14.12 20.54
N THR A 188 7.04 -15.25 20.11
CA THR A 188 8.25 -15.21 19.28
C THR A 188 7.95 -14.52 17.93
N PRO A 189 8.98 -14.04 17.20
CA PRO A 189 8.75 -13.43 15.89
C PRO A 189 7.99 -14.37 14.94
N ASP A 190 8.34 -15.66 14.91
CA ASP A 190 7.68 -16.64 14.04
C ASP A 190 6.22 -16.89 14.43
N GLN A 191 5.92 -16.92 15.74
CA GLN A 191 4.53 -17.05 16.22
C GLN A 191 3.71 -15.81 15.86
N TYR A 192 4.28 -14.61 16.03
CA TYR A 192 3.59 -13.38 15.64
C TYR A 192 3.39 -13.31 14.13
N SER A 193 4.40 -13.66 13.32
CA SER A 193 4.26 -13.77 11.86
C SER A 193 3.13 -14.74 11.48
N SER A 194 3.02 -15.88 12.16
CA SER A 194 1.97 -16.87 11.90
C SER A 194 0.58 -16.36 12.27
N TYR A 195 0.48 -15.59 13.37
CA TYR A 195 -0.74 -14.89 13.75
C TYR A 195 -1.18 -13.89 12.69
N LEU A 196 -0.28 -13.01 12.21
CA LEU A 196 -0.60 -12.01 11.18
C LEU A 196 -1.04 -12.67 9.86
N VAL A 197 -0.39 -13.75 9.43
CA VAL A 197 -0.77 -14.52 8.22
C VAL A 197 -2.13 -15.21 8.38
N THR A 198 -2.46 -15.65 9.60
CA THR A 198 -3.79 -16.18 9.91
C THR A 198 -4.84 -15.07 9.78
N THR A 199 -4.57 -13.87 10.31
CA THR A 199 -5.46 -12.72 10.17
C THR A 199 -5.65 -12.31 8.72
N PHE A 200 -4.59 -12.28 7.91
CA PHE A 200 -4.68 -12.11 6.46
C PHE A 200 -5.64 -13.12 5.83
N SER A 201 -5.50 -14.41 6.18
CA SER A 201 -6.30 -15.48 5.61
C SER A 201 -7.79 -15.32 5.95
N SER A 202 -8.10 -14.92 7.19
CA SER A 202 -9.47 -14.61 7.63
C SER A 202 -10.02 -13.39 6.90
N PHE A 203 -9.26 -12.30 6.81
CA PHE A 203 -9.66 -11.09 6.09
C PHE A 203 -9.97 -11.40 4.61
N ALA A 204 -9.13 -12.17 3.93
CA ALA A 204 -9.34 -12.56 2.54
C ALA A 204 -10.62 -13.39 2.36
N LYS A 205 -10.91 -14.31 3.30
CA LYS A 205 -12.16 -15.09 3.31
C LYS A 205 -13.39 -14.21 3.50
N ASP A 206 -13.34 -13.27 4.43
CA ASP A 206 -14.47 -12.36 4.69
C ASP A 206 -14.72 -11.40 3.52
N LEU A 207 -13.65 -10.91 2.90
CA LEU A 207 -13.72 -10.07 1.71
C LEU A 207 -14.32 -10.86 0.52
N TYR A 208 -13.89 -12.11 0.33
CA TYR A 208 -14.48 -13.03 -0.65
C TYR A 208 -15.96 -13.32 -0.38
N GLY A 209 -16.33 -13.56 0.88
CA GLY A 209 -17.71 -13.73 1.33
C GLY A 209 -18.57 -12.49 1.10
N SER A 210 -17.93 -11.32 1.06
CA SER A 210 -18.56 -10.03 0.71
C SER A 210 -18.59 -9.76 -0.80
N GLY A 211 -18.21 -10.72 -1.64
CA GLY A 211 -18.35 -10.66 -3.10
C GLY A 211 -17.06 -10.37 -3.89
N ALA A 212 -15.94 -10.09 -3.22
CA ALA A 212 -14.67 -9.82 -3.89
C ALA A 212 -14.14 -11.06 -4.61
N ARG A 213 -13.55 -10.88 -5.80
CA ARG A 213 -12.95 -11.99 -6.57
C ARG A 213 -11.53 -11.73 -7.03
N LYS A 214 -11.03 -10.50 -7.01
CA LYS A 214 -9.70 -10.15 -7.54
C LYS A 214 -8.88 -9.39 -6.49
N LEU A 215 -8.07 -10.12 -5.73
CA LEU A 215 -7.31 -9.58 -4.60
C LEU A 215 -5.80 -9.55 -4.91
N GLY A 216 -5.21 -8.36 -4.84
CA GLY A 216 -3.78 -8.15 -4.73
C GLY A 216 -3.41 -7.86 -3.27
N VAL A 217 -2.44 -8.58 -2.73
CA VAL A 217 -1.85 -8.30 -1.41
C VAL A 217 -0.37 -8.02 -1.58
N THR A 218 0.18 -6.97 -0.98
CA THR A 218 1.63 -6.72 -1.06
C THR A 218 2.38 -7.60 -0.07
N SER A 219 3.57 -8.05 -0.46
CA SER A 219 4.57 -8.54 0.47
C SER A 219 4.98 -7.42 1.45
N LEU A 220 5.63 -7.76 2.56
CA LEU A 220 6.40 -6.78 3.32
C LEU A 220 7.58 -6.28 2.48
N PRO A 221 7.96 -5.00 2.60
CA PRO A 221 9.17 -4.47 1.98
C PRO A 221 10.44 -5.03 2.68
N PRO A 222 11.66 -4.72 2.20
CA PRO A 222 12.89 -4.96 2.95
C PRO A 222 12.94 -4.04 4.18
N LEU A 223 12.18 -4.40 5.23
CA LEU A 223 11.96 -3.59 6.42
C LEU A 223 13.26 -3.15 7.10
N GLY A 224 14.29 -4.00 7.13
CA GLY A 224 15.60 -3.66 7.68
C GLY A 224 16.35 -2.59 6.89
N CYS A 225 15.96 -2.34 5.65
CA CYS A 225 16.51 -1.29 4.79
C CYS A 225 15.78 0.05 4.92
N VAL A 226 14.65 0.10 5.63
CA VAL A 226 13.93 1.34 5.86
C VAL A 226 14.74 2.23 6.84
N PRO A 227 14.87 3.56 6.61
CA PRO A 227 15.63 4.44 7.50
C PRO A 227 15.22 4.32 8.97
N GLU A 228 13.93 4.17 9.26
CA GLU A 228 13.40 4.00 10.61
C GLU A 228 13.97 2.76 11.31
N ALA A 229 14.02 1.61 10.64
CA ALA A 229 14.58 0.40 11.21
C ALA A 229 16.07 0.57 11.55
N ARG A 230 16.82 1.23 10.66
CA ARG A 230 18.24 1.53 10.88
C ARG A 230 18.43 2.43 12.11
N ASN A 231 17.61 3.46 12.24
CA ASN A 231 17.64 4.35 13.40
C ASN A 231 17.25 3.63 14.70
N PHE A 232 16.13 2.91 14.67
CA PHE A 232 15.58 2.20 15.82
C PHE A 232 16.56 1.16 16.39
N PHE A 233 17.28 0.44 15.52
CA PHE A 233 18.25 -0.58 15.93
C PHE A 233 19.72 -0.10 15.96
N GLY A 234 19.97 1.20 15.78
CA GLY A 234 21.31 1.79 15.89
C GLY A 234 22.28 1.49 14.75
N TYR A 235 21.79 1.07 13.58
CA TYR A 235 22.59 0.82 12.38
C TYR A 235 22.92 2.14 11.67
N ARG A 236 24.21 2.51 11.66
CA ARG A 236 24.69 3.79 11.07
C ARG A 236 25.42 3.64 9.73
N GLY A 237 25.61 2.39 9.27
CA GLY A 237 26.27 2.06 8.00
C GLY A 237 25.32 2.04 6.80
N ASN A 238 25.83 1.59 5.66
CA ASN A 238 25.02 1.37 4.46
C ASN A 238 24.17 0.09 4.56
N ASP A 239 24.45 -0.74 5.56
CA ASP A 239 23.82 -2.06 5.71
C ASP A 239 22.40 -1.95 6.25
N CYS A 240 21.54 -2.81 5.72
CA CYS A 240 20.21 -3.05 6.26
C CYS A 240 20.31 -3.90 7.53
N VAL A 241 19.33 -3.78 8.41
CA VAL A 241 19.20 -4.63 9.60
C VAL A 241 18.85 -6.06 9.14
N SER A 242 19.85 -6.94 9.09
CA SER A 242 19.77 -8.24 8.40
C SER A 242 18.69 -9.15 8.96
N TRP A 243 18.56 -9.22 10.28
CA TRP A 243 17.58 -10.07 10.97
C TRP A 243 16.14 -9.58 10.77
N VAL A 244 15.91 -8.27 10.66
CA VAL A 244 14.59 -7.70 10.31
C VAL A 244 14.22 -8.09 8.87
N ASN A 245 15.21 -8.07 7.96
CA ASN A 245 15.00 -8.53 6.58
C ASN A 245 14.77 -10.05 6.50
N THR A 246 15.40 -10.84 7.37
CA THR A 246 15.11 -12.28 7.49
C THR A 246 13.66 -12.51 7.92
N PHE A 247 13.18 -11.78 8.93
CA PHE A 247 11.77 -11.81 9.32
C PHE A 247 10.85 -11.47 8.15
N ALA A 248 11.10 -10.35 7.45
CA ALA A 248 10.27 -9.91 6.33
C ALA A 248 10.19 -10.97 5.21
N ARG A 249 11.33 -11.59 4.84
CA ARG A 249 11.35 -12.67 3.84
C ARG A 249 10.58 -13.91 4.31
N GLN A 250 10.70 -14.28 5.59
CA GLN A 250 9.97 -15.42 6.13
C GLN A 250 8.46 -15.17 6.17
N PHE A 251 8.03 -13.98 6.60
CA PHE A 251 6.64 -13.55 6.52
C PHE A 251 6.13 -13.61 5.07
N ASN A 252 6.90 -13.07 4.12
CA ASN A 252 6.53 -13.07 2.70
C ASN A 252 6.37 -14.48 2.13
N LYS A 253 7.23 -15.42 2.53
CA LYS A 253 7.09 -16.84 2.17
C LYS A 253 5.78 -17.42 2.71
N ASN A 254 5.46 -17.16 3.97
CA ASN A 254 4.23 -17.64 4.60
C ASN A 254 2.97 -17.01 3.99
N LEU A 255 3.03 -15.72 3.63
CA LEU A 255 1.96 -15.00 2.93
C LEU A 255 1.67 -15.64 1.56
N ASN A 256 2.71 -15.99 0.80
CA ASN A 256 2.55 -16.69 -0.48
C ASN A 256 1.88 -18.05 -0.31
N LEU A 257 2.32 -18.85 0.66
CA LEU A 257 1.70 -20.15 0.96
C LEU A 257 0.23 -20.00 1.36
N ALA A 258 -0.10 -18.98 2.17
CA ALA A 258 -1.48 -18.69 2.55
C ALA A 258 -2.33 -18.27 1.33
N ALA A 259 -1.81 -17.42 0.45
CA ALA A 259 -2.50 -17.02 -0.77
C ALA A 259 -2.75 -18.20 -1.72
N ASP A 260 -1.78 -19.10 -1.87
CA ASP A 260 -1.94 -20.32 -2.67
C ASP A 260 -3.00 -21.26 -2.08
N ASN A 261 -3.04 -21.38 -0.75
CA ASN A 261 -4.07 -22.17 -0.07
C ASN A 261 -5.47 -21.55 -0.25
N LEU A 262 -5.60 -20.23 -0.15
CA LEU A 262 -6.86 -19.53 -0.40
C LEU A 262 -7.35 -19.73 -1.83
N ARG A 263 -6.45 -19.68 -2.82
CA ARG A 263 -6.79 -19.92 -4.23
C ARG A 263 -7.37 -21.31 -4.47
N LYS A 264 -6.88 -22.32 -3.74
CA LYS A 264 -7.42 -23.70 -3.79
C LYS A 264 -8.75 -23.84 -3.05
N GLN A 265 -8.95 -23.10 -1.96
CA GLN A 265 -10.13 -23.20 -1.11
C GLN A 265 -11.34 -22.39 -1.61
N LEU A 266 -11.10 -21.32 -2.37
CA LEU A 266 -12.13 -20.33 -2.72
C LEU A 266 -12.34 -20.28 -4.25
N PRO A 267 -13.36 -20.99 -4.78
CA PRO A 267 -13.62 -21.02 -6.22
C PRO A 267 -13.81 -19.63 -6.83
N GLY A 268 -13.11 -19.37 -7.93
CA GLY A 268 -13.19 -18.08 -8.64
C GLY A 268 -12.45 -16.92 -7.96
N LEU A 269 -11.79 -17.14 -6.82
CA LEU A 269 -10.87 -16.15 -6.26
C LEU A 269 -9.58 -16.13 -7.08
N LYS A 270 -9.26 -14.96 -7.62
CA LYS A 270 -7.93 -14.62 -8.13
C LYS A 270 -7.19 -13.84 -7.07
N ILE A 271 -6.06 -14.39 -6.63
CA ILE A 271 -5.20 -13.77 -5.63
C ILE A 271 -3.75 -13.74 -6.08
N VAL A 272 -3.13 -12.56 -5.98
CA VAL A 272 -1.72 -12.31 -6.30
C VAL A 272 -1.05 -11.69 -5.08
N VAL A 273 0.12 -12.24 -4.70
CA VAL A 273 1.03 -11.57 -3.78
C VAL A 273 1.96 -10.70 -4.62
N PHE A 274 1.85 -9.39 -4.48
CA PHE A 274 2.74 -8.42 -5.12
C PHE A 274 4.05 -8.33 -4.34
N ASP A 275 5.13 -8.82 -4.93
CA ASP A 275 6.49 -8.63 -4.43
C ASP A 275 6.88 -7.16 -4.59
N ILE A 276 6.82 -6.43 -3.48
CA ILE A 276 7.39 -5.10 -3.31
C ILE A 276 8.74 -5.15 -2.59
N TYR A 277 9.14 -6.32 -2.11
CA TYR A 277 10.42 -6.51 -1.42
C TYR A 277 11.57 -6.30 -2.40
N LYS A 278 11.56 -7.06 -3.50
CA LYS A 278 12.67 -7.07 -4.45
C LYS A 278 12.90 -5.71 -5.12
N PRO A 279 11.87 -5.02 -5.68
CA PRO A 279 12.08 -3.71 -6.29
C PRO A 279 12.67 -2.69 -5.30
N LEU A 280 12.13 -2.61 -4.08
CA LEU A 280 12.65 -1.66 -3.09
C LEU A 280 14.04 -2.06 -2.57
N GLU A 281 14.34 -3.35 -2.48
CA GLU A 281 15.69 -3.82 -2.14
C GLU A 281 16.70 -3.39 -3.21
N ASP A 282 16.35 -3.52 -4.49
CA ASP A 282 17.20 -3.11 -5.62
C ASP A 282 17.43 -1.60 -5.64
N LEU A 283 16.40 -0.80 -5.33
CA LEU A 283 16.55 0.65 -5.15
C LEU A 283 17.54 1.01 -4.04
N VAL A 284 17.57 0.24 -2.95
CA VAL A 284 18.48 0.49 -1.83
C VAL A 284 19.90 0.00 -2.12
N LYS A 285 20.05 -1.18 -2.74
CA LYS A 285 21.36 -1.81 -3.01
C LYS A 285 22.06 -1.21 -4.22
N SER A 286 21.32 -0.70 -5.20
CA SER A 286 21.87 -0.17 -6.45
C SER A 286 21.17 1.13 -6.88
N PRO A 287 21.13 2.16 -6.01
CA PRO A 287 20.33 3.36 -6.25
C PRO A 287 20.68 4.08 -7.56
N LEU A 288 21.97 4.18 -7.88
CA LEU A 288 22.46 4.88 -9.08
C LEU A 288 21.93 4.25 -10.38
N THR A 289 21.79 2.91 -10.42
CA THR A 289 21.24 2.19 -11.57
C THR A 289 19.81 2.61 -11.89
N TYR A 290 19.06 3.06 -10.88
CA TYR A 290 17.67 3.49 -11.01
C TYR A 290 17.52 5.03 -10.95
N GLY A 291 18.63 5.78 -11.04
CA GLY A 291 18.62 7.25 -11.02
C GLY A 291 18.51 7.89 -9.62
N PHE A 292 18.63 7.09 -8.55
CA PHE A 292 18.65 7.58 -7.18
C PHE A 292 20.09 7.83 -6.71
N VAL A 293 20.27 8.83 -5.85
CA VAL A 293 21.56 9.18 -5.23
C VAL A 293 21.58 8.83 -3.75
N GLU A 294 20.43 8.95 -3.05
CA GLU A 294 20.32 8.69 -1.62
C GLU A 294 19.25 7.63 -1.33
N ALA A 295 19.65 6.56 -0.65
CA ALA A 295 18.77 5.46 -0.23
C ALA A 295 18.83 5.18 1.28
N ARG A 296 19.53 6.02 2.05
CA ARG A 296 19.79 5.78 3.48
C ARG A 296 18.90 6.58 4.41
N ARG A 297 18.37 7.71 3.93
CA ARG A 297 17.54 8.64 4.69
C ARG A 297 16.41 9.19 3.84
N GLY A 298 15.37 9.69 4.51
CA GLY A 298 14.30 10.42 3.87
C GLY A 298 14.74 11.79 3.34
N CYS A 299 14.16 12.19 2.21
CA CYS A 299 14.32 13.54 1.67
C CYS A 299 13.88 14.64 2.66
N CYS A 300 12.82 14.42 3.44
CA CYS A 300 12.34 15.37 4.44
C CYS A 300 13.00 15.22 5.82
N GLN A 301 14.09 14.44 5.91
CA GLN A 301 14.88 14.21 7.12
C GLN A 301 16.25 14.89 7.02
N THR A 302 16.26 16.20 6.79
CA THR A 302 17.52 16.96 6.75
C THR A 302 18.16 17.07 8.15
N ARG A 303 19.49 17.16 8.16
CA ARG A 303 20.42 16.73 9.22
C ARG A 303 20.49 17.67 10.45
N THR A 304 19.39 18.26 10.88
CA THR A 304 19.47 19.48 11.72
C THR A 304 19.53 19.29 13.23
N ALA A 305 19.31 18.09 13.83
CA ALA A 305 19.28 18.02 15.31
C ALA A 305 19.48 16.65 15.98
N GLY A 306 20.20 15.68 15.39
CA GLY A 306 20.54 14.42 16.07
C GLY A 306 19.36 13.49 16.45
N LYS A 307 18.12 13.94 16.30
CA LYS A 307 16.88 13.16 16.42
C LYS A 307 16.22 13.09 15.05
N ILE A 308 16.14 11.89 14.50
CA ILE A 308 15.47 11.64 13.23
C ILE A 308 13.99 11.44 13.52
N SER A 309 13.14 12.30 12.94
CA SER A 309 11.69 12.16 13.08
C SER A 309 11.19 11.07 12.13
N VAL A 310 10.27 10.22 12.61
CA VAL A 310 9.66 9.13 11.83
C VAL A 310 8.92 9.69 10.59
N LEU A 311 8.20 10.79 10.79
CA LEU A 311 7.48 11.53 9.74
C LEU A 311 8.20 12.84 9.42
N CYS A 312 7.81 13.51 8.35
CA CYS A 312 8.30 14.86 8.08
C CYS A 312 7.90 15.80 9.21
N ASN A 313 8.82 16.65 9.69
CA ASN A 313 8.52 17.63 10.73
C ASN A 313 8.33 19.01 10.11
N PRO A 314 7.11 19.59 10.11
CA PRO A 314 6.86 20.90 9.50
C PRO A 314 7.56 22.05 10.25
N ARG A 315 8.02 21.83 11.48
CA ARG A 315 8.74 22.81 12.28
C ARG A 315 10.25 22.82 12.03
N LEU A 316 10.79 21.80 11.36
CA LEU A 316 12.21 21.74 11.05
C LEU A 316 12.45 22.27 9.63
N PRO A 317 13.42 23.19 9.45
CA PRO A 317 13.74 23.68 8.12
C PRO A 317 14.41 22.56 7.31
N GLY A 318 14.02 22.48 6.05
CA GLY A 318 14.70 21.70 5.03
C GLY A 318 13.92 20.48 4.55
N THR A 319 13.88 20.37 3.24
CA THR A 319 13.66 19.12 2.51
C THR A 319 14.75 19.05 1.46
N CYS A 320 15.05 17.86 0.95
CA CYS A 320 15.97 17.77 -0.16
C CYS A 320 15.44 18.61 -1.36
N PRO A 321 16.32 19.30 -2.11
CA PRO A 321 15.92 20.10 -3.27
C PRO A 321 15.29 19.26 -4.39
N ASN A 322 15.78 18.04 -4.58
CA ASN A 322 15.29 17.13 -5.62
C ASN A 322 14.87 15.79 -5.03
N ALA A 323 13.55 15.56 -4.91
CA ALA A 323 12.97 14.32 -4.38
C ALA A 323 13.24 13.11 -5.29
N THR A 324 13.47 13.31 -6.60
CA THR A 324 13.65 12.19 -7.54
C THR A 324 14.96 11.45 -7.32
N GLN A 325 15.91 12.06 -6.60
CA GLN A 325 17.19 11.46 -6.24
C GLN A 325 17.14 10.66 -4.93
N PHE A 326 16.00 10.62 -4.23
CA PHE A 326 15.85 9.96 -2.94
C PHE A 326 14.90 8.77 -3.05
N VAL A 327 15.32 7.61 -2.55
CA VAL A 327 14.45 6.42 -2.47
C VAL A 327 13.33 6.65 -1.46
N PHE A 328 13.65 7.25 -0.31
CA PHE A 328 12.70 7.49 0.78
C PHE A 328 12.30 8.96 0.86
N TRP A 329 11.01 9.20 1.12
CA TRP A 329 10.48 10.52 1.40
C TRP A 329 10.72 10.93 2.86
N ASP A 330 10.29 10.09 3.79
CA ASP A 330 10.54 10.23 5.23
C ASP A 330 11.30 9.00 5.78
N SER A 331 11.16 8.70 7.08
CA SER A 331 11.87 7.59 7.72
C SER A 331 11.37 6.22 7.26
N VAL A 332 10.17 6.15 6.69
CA VAL A 332 9.45 4.91 6.41
C VAL A 332 9.07 4.79 4.95
N HIS A 333 8.52 5.85 4.37
CA HIS A 333 7.77 5.79 3.13
C HIS A 333 8.65 6.10 1.91
N PRO A 334 8.45 5.39 0.77
CA PRO A 334 9.13 5.71 -0.47
C PRO A 334 8.75 7.09 -1.02
N SER A 335 9.67 7.70 -1.76
CA SER A 335 9.37 8.89 -2.56
C SER A 335 8.45 8.57 -3.72
N GLN A 336 7.83 9.59 -4.32
CA GLN A 336 7.01 9.42 -5.53
C GLN A 336 7.80 8.71 -6.64
N ALA A 337 9.09 9.00 -6.79
CA ALA A 337 9.94 8.36 -7.80
C ALA A 337 10.15 6.87 -7.50
N ALA A 338 10.38 6.50 -6.24
CA ALA A 338 10.50 5.09 -5.84
C ALA A 338 9.15 4.35 -5.96
N ASN A 339 8.04 5.00 -5.61
CA ASN A 339 6.69 4.46 -5.78
C ASN A 339 6.36 4.16 -7.26
N GLN A 340 6.86 4.95 -8.21
CA GLN A 340 6.71 4.64 -9.65
C GLN A 340 7.42 3.32 -10.01
N VAL A 341 8.67 3.13 -9.58
CA VAL A 341 9.42 1.89 -9.86
C VAL A 341 8.72 0.67 -9.25
N ILE A 342 8.21 0.80 -8.03
CA ILE A 342 7.43 -0.27 -7.38
C ILE A 342 6.12 -0.52 -8.15
N ALA A 343 5.43 0.53 -8.59
CA ALA A 343 4.21 0.40 -9.39
C ALA A 343 4.44 -0.35 -10.70
N ASP A 344 5.51 -0.03 -11.43
CA ASP A 344 5.87 -0.70 -12.68
C ASP A 344 6.12 -2.21 -12.46
N ALA A 345 6.78 -2.56 -11.36
CA ALA A 345 6.99 -3.96 -10.99
C ALA A 345 5.68 -4.69 -10.68
N ILE A 346 4.76 -4.10 -9.91
CA ILE A 346 3.52 -4.78 -9.52
C ILE A 346 2.49 -4.86 -10.67
N LEU A 347 2.51 -3.91 -11.61
CA LEU A 347 1.65 -3.95 -12.80
C LEU A 347 1.91 -5.22 -13.63
N ILE A 348 3.18 -5.59 -13.80
CA ILE A 348 3.58 -6.81 -14.51
C ILE A 348 3.17 -8.07 -13.73
N GLN A 349 3.27 -8.03 -12.40
CA GLN A 349 2.86 -9.14 -11.53
C GLN A 349 1.34 -9.35 -11.54
N GLY A 350 0.55 -8.29 -11.74
CA GLY A 350 -0.91 -8.26 -11.63
C GLY A 350 -1.67 -8.72 -12.86
N VAL A 351 -0.99 -9.07 -13.95
CA VAL A 351 -1.62 -9.48 -15.22
C VAL A 351 -2.64 -10.62 -15.03
N SER A 352 -2.40 -11.56 -14.10
CA SER A 352 -3.31 -12.67 -13.84
C SER A 352 -4.65 -12.25 -13.24
N LEU A 353 -4.78 -11.02 -12.71
CA LEU A 353 -6.03 -10.45 -12.19
C LEU A 353 -6.94 -9.90 -13.30
N LEU A 354 -6.44 -9.67 -14.52
CA LEU A 354 -7.21 -9.03 -15.60
C LEU A 354 -8.28 -9.94 -16.23
N GLY A 355 -8.12 -11.26 -16.14
CA GLY A 355 -9.09 -12.21 -16.69
C GLY A 355 -10.37 -12.35 -15.87
#